data_AF-A0A369GKD8-F1
#
_entry.id   AF-A0A369GKD8-F1
#
_cell.length_a   1.000
_cell.length_b   1.000
_cell.length_c   1.000
_cell.angle_alpha   90.00
_cell.angle_beta   90.00
_cell.angle_gamma   90.00
#
_symmetry.space_group_name_H-M   'P 1'
#
loop_
_entity.id
_entity.type
_entity.pdbx_description
1 polymer ?
#
loop_
_entity_poly.entity_id
_entity_poly.type
_entity_poly.pdbx_seq_one_letter_code
_entity_poly.pdbx_strand_id
1 'polypeptide(L)'
;MAHLQDHPPAAIFSPSVARIAASTARDWSYVDSWLASKLPPDRPIPPFERNQDTLKALLALALANEAADEERHQRARASEAALQTLRRRRRQQQQQQRQRQEHDTPSLSMDLLASIQRELPQEGRDALEALANVAVQSGASLAAPQDLARGFVRLQAELAETELMISRLDLLRRHVDREAGLAVDALRAWQSDRFKPLPDAARQNLDLQRKTKAMHAQLVDLRDRAPVAAQTQHLTIGDAAREEQDILDLLACSEELEARINDFGRLPYDAGDAKAEVDSLRSQLRHLSLQLDALS
;
A
#
# COMPACT_ATOMS: atom_id res chain seq x y z
N MET A 1 -63.22 -30.20 16.34
CA MET A 1 -62.74 -29.56 17.58
C MET A 1 -61.23 -29.44 17.45
N ALA A 2 -60.72 -28.41 16.76
CA ALA A 2 -60.46 -27.07 17.29
C ALA A 2 -59.46 -27.10 18.45
N HIS A 3 -58.17 -26.86 18.14
CA HIS A 3 -57.19 -26.11 18.94
C HIS A 3 -55.87 -26.03 18.16
N LEU A 4 -55.86 -25.24 17.08
CA LEU A 4 -54.63 -24.59 16.63
C LEU A 4 -54.57 -23.27 17.39
N GLN A 5 -53.63 -23.18 18.33
CA GLN A 5 -53.32 -21.94 19.04
C GLN A 5 -52.67 -20.98 18.05
N ASP A 6 -53.50 -20.09 17.48
CA ASP A 6 -53.05 -18.85 16.88
C ASP A 6 -52.48 -17.95 17.99
N HIS A 7 -51.17 -18.00 18.19
CA HIS A 7 -50.46 -16.93 18.90
C HIS A 7 -50.24 -15.77 17.92
N PRO A 8 -50.77 -14.56 18.16
CA PRO A 8 -50.50 -13.41 17.31
C PRO A 8 -49.04 -12.97 17.50
N PRO A 9 -48.32 -12.56 16.44
CA PRO A 9 -46.98 -11.98 16.55
C PRO A 9 -47.07 -10.53 17.05
N ALA A 10 -47.51 -10.34 18.29
CA ALA A 10 -47.59 -9.04 18.94
C ALA A 10 -46.26 -8.71 19.65
N ALA A 11 -45.14 -8.71 18.91
CA ALA A 11 -43.82 -8.34 19.46
C ALA A 11 -42.81 -7.78 18.43
N ILE A 12 -43.23 -7.29 17.26
CA ILE A 12 -42.30 -6.78 16.21
C ILE A 12 -42.31 -5.24 16.09
N PHE A 13 -43.27 -4.54 16.68
CA PHE A 13 -43.38 -3.08 16.54
C PHE A 13 -42.98 -2.34 17.82
N SER A 14 -41.68 -2.27 18.09
CA SER A 14 -41.16 -1.22 18.96
C SER A 14 -41.34 0.13 18.26
N PRO A 15 -41.88 1.18 18.91
CA PRO A 15 -42.00 2.54 18.34
C PRO A 15 -40.69 3.06 17.76
N SER A 16 -39.55 2.63 18.31
CA SER A 16 -38.21 2.96 17.81
C SER A 16 -37.93 2.34 16.45
N VAL A 17 -38.30 1.08 16.23
CA VAL A 17 -38.12 0.38 14.93
C VAL A 17 -39.03 0.99 13.87
N ALA A 18 -40.27 1.29 14.22
CA ALA A 18 -41.21 1.97 13.32
C ALA A 18 -40.71 3.37 12.91
N ARG A 19 -40.12 4.13 13.86
CA ARG A 19 -39.53 5.43 13.57
C ARG A 19 -38.32 5.33 12.64
N ILE A 20 -37.44 4.36 12.86
CA ILE A 20 -36.27 4.11 12.00
C ILE A 20 -36.73 3.69 10.60
N ALA A 21 -37.73 2.82 10.48
CA ALA A 21 -38.28 2.42 9.19
C ALA A 21 -38.95 3.60 8.45
N ALA A 22 -39.64 4.48 9.18
CA ALA A 22 -40.24 5.68 8.60
C ALA A 22 -39.18 6.69 8.12
N SER A 23 -38.09 6.88 8.88
CA SER A 23 -37.00 7.77 8.45
C SER A 23 -36.27 7.20 7.24
N THR A 24 -35.96 5.91 7.21
CA THR A 24 -35.30 5.29 6.05
C THR A 24 -36.18 5.33 4.81
N ALA A 25 -37.50 5.14 4.95
CA ALA A 25 -38.44 5.28 3.84
C ALA A 25 -38.50 6.72 3.28
N ARG A 26 -38.39 7.73 4.16
CA ARG A 26 -38.30 9.14 3.75
C ARG A 26 -37.00 9.42 3.00
N ASP A 27 -35.89 8.90 3.50
CA ASP A 27 -34.58 9.09 2.85
C ASP A 27 -34.55 8.45 1.46
N TRP A 28 -35.15 7.26 1.30
CA TRP A 28 -35.33 6.64 -0.01
C TRP A 28 -36.20 7.47 -0.96
N SER A 29 -37.30 8.04 -0.46
CA SER A 29 -38.17 8.92 -1.25
C SER A 29 -37.42 10.17 -1.74
N TYR A 30 -36.52 10.72 -0.92
CA TYR A 30 -35.65 11.84 -1.31
C TYR A 30 -34.62 11.43 -2.37
N VAL A 31 -33.98 10.27 -2.20
CA VAL A 31 -33.03 9.76 -3.21
C VAL A 31 -33.74 9.49 -4.54
N ASP A 32 -34.94 8.91 -4.52
CA ASP A 32 -35.71 8.61 -5.74
C ASP A 32 -36.11 9.91 -6.47
N SER A 33 -36.56 10.95 -5.74
CA SER A 33 -36.89 12.24 -6.36
C SER A 33 -35.66 12.98 -6.88
N TRP A 34 -34.53 12.91 -6.15
CA TRP A 34 -33.25 13.48 -6.58
C TRP A 34 -32.74 12.78 -7.84
N LEU A 35 -32.73 11.45 -7.90
CA LEU A 35 -32.33 10.69 -9.08
C LEU A 35 -33.22 11.00 -10.29
N ALA A 36 -34.54 11.09 -10.09
CA ALA A 36 -35.48 11.47 -11.14
C ALA A 36 -35.23 12.89 -11.68
N SER A 37 -34.75 13.81 -10.84
CA SER A 37 -34.40 15.17 -11.26
C SER A 37 -33.09 15.26 -12.07
N LYS A 38 -32.15 14.33 -11.85
CA LYS A 38 -30.81 14.33 -12.48
C LYS A 38 -30.76 13.49 -13.76
N LEU A 39 -31.66 12.52 -13.91
CA LEU A 39 -31.75 11.70 -15.12
C LEU A 39 -32.70 12.34 -16.14
N PRO A 40 -32.41 12.21 -17.45
CA PRO A 40 -33.35 12.62 -18.49
C PRO A 40 -34.69 11.88 -18.35
N PRO A 41 -35.83 12.51 -18.70
CA PRO A 41 -37.15 11.90 -18.56
C PRO A 41 -37.31 10.57 -19.34
N ASP A 42 -36.52 10.39 -20.40
CA ASP A 42 -36.56 9.20 -21.25
C ASP A 42 -35.72 8.03 -20.71
N ARG A 43 -34.99 8.20 -19.60
CA ARG A 43 -34.13 7.17 -19.02
C ARG A 43 -34.61 6.76 -17.62
N PRO A 44 -35.18 5.55 -17.45
CA PRO A 44 -35.55 5.07 -16.13
C PRO A 44 -34.31 4.91 -15.25
N ILE A 45 -34.50 5.07 -13.94
CA ILE A 45 -33.46 4.84 -12.94
C ILE A 45 -32.99 3.39 -13.06
N PRO A 46 -31.68 3.13 -13.29
CA PRO A 46 -31.17 1.77 -13.33
C PRO A 46 -31.49 1.01 -12.04
N PRO A 47 -31.86 -0.28 -12.10
CA PRO A 47 -32.11 -1.04 -10.89
C PRO A 47 -30.82 -1.18 -10.09
N PHE A 48 -30.90 -0.93 -8.79
CA PHE A 48 -29.79 -1.11 -7.86
C PHE A 48 -30.31 -1.73 -6.55
N GLU A 49 -29.40 -2.39 -5.83
CA GLU A 49 -29.71 -3.01 -4.55
C GLU A 49 -30.04 -1.95 -3.50
N ARG A 50 -31.20 -2.04 -2.84
CA ARG A 50 -31.59 -1.12 -1.77
C ARG A 50 -31.10 -1.61 -0.42
N ASN A 51 -29.82 -1.36 -0.12
CA ASN A 51 -29.18 -1.65 1.16
C ASN A 51 -28.85 -0.35 1.93
N GLN A 52 -28.66 -0.41 3.25
CA GLN A 52 -28.29 0.74 4.09
C GLN A 52 -27.00 1.43 3.62
N ASP A 53 -26.02 0.66 3.14
CA ASP A 53 -24.77 1.21 2.63
C ASP A 53 -24.99 2.00 1.34
N THR A 54 -25.87 1.50 0.45
CA THR A 54 -26.25 2.20 -0.78
C THR A 54 -27.02 3.48 -0.49
N LEU A 55 -27.91 3.47 0.51
CA LEU A 55 -28.64 4.67 0.94
C LEU A 55 -27.69 5.75 1.43
N LYS A 56 -26.74 5.40 2.29
CA LYS A 56 -25.72 6.33 2.80
C LYS A 56 -24.87 6.90 1.67
N ALA A 57 -24.43 6.06 0.74
CA ALA A 57 -23.64 6.49 -0.42
C ALA A 57 -24.43 7.45 -1.32
N LEU A 58 -25.69 7.15 -1.62
CA LEU A 58 -26.54 7.99 -2.47
C LEU A 58 -26.91 9.32 -1.81
N LEU A 59 -27.18 9.33 -0.49
CA LEU A 59 -27.40 10.57 0.26
C LEU A 59 -26.14 11.45 0.28
N ALA A 60 -24.97 10.86 0.53
CA ALA A 60 -23.70 11.58 0.48
C ALA A 60 -23.44 12.16 -0.92
N LEU A 61 -23.73 11.40 -1.97
CA LEU A 61 -23.61 11.86 -3.35
C LEU A 61 -24.59 13.00 -3.67
N ALA A 62 -25.84 12.90 -3.22
CA ALA A 62 -26.84 13.94 -3.41
C ALA A 62 -26.42 15.26 -2.75
N LEU A 63 -26.00 15.20 -1.49
CA LEU A 63 -25.50 16.36 -0.74
C LEU A 63 -24.24 16.96 -1.38
N ALA A 64 -23.30 16.12 -1.83
CA ALA A 64 -22.09 16.59 -2.52
C ALA A 64 -22.43 17.26 -3.86
N ASN A 65 -23.43 16.73 -4.58
CA ASN A 65 -23.89 17.31 -5.84
C ASN A 65 -24.57 18.66 -5.62
N GLU A 66 -25.46 18.77 -4.63
CA GLU A 66 -26.11 20.02 -4.24
C GLU A 66 -25.10 21.07 -3.79
N ALA A 67 -24.09 20.68 -2.99
CA ALA A 67 -23.01 21.58 -2.59
C ALA A 67 -22.20 22.09 -3.79
N ALA A 68 -21.91 21.22 -4.75
CA ALA A 68 -21.22 21.60 -5.98
C ALA A 68 -22.07 22.50 -6.89
N ASP A 69 -23.38 22.26 -6.96
CA ASP A 69 -24.33 23.12 -7.69
C ASP A 69 -24.40 24.52 -7.07
N GLU A 70 -24.49 24.61 -5.74
CA GLU A 70 -24.49 25.89 -5.02
C GLU A 70 -23.17 26.65 -5.22
N GLU A 71 -22.03 25.97 -5.15
CA GLU A 71 -20.73 26.59 -5.42
C GLU A 71 -20.64 27.13 -6.85
N ARG A 72 -21.10 26.35 -7.84
CA ARG A 72 -21.16 26.79 -9.25
C ARG A 72 -22.02 28.04 -9.39
N HIS A 73 -23.18 28.07 -8.73
CA HIS A 73 -24.09 29.20 -8.76
C HIS A 73 -23.48 30.46 -8.12
N GLN A 74 -22.79 30.30 -6.99
CA GLN A 74 -22.08 31.41 -6.33
C GLN A 74 -20.94 31.95 -7.19
N ARG A 75 -20.13 31.07 -7.81
CA ARG A 75 -19.09 31.47 -8.75
C ARG A 75 -19.65 32.21 -9.96
N ALA A 76 -20.76 31.71 -10.54
CA ALA A 76 -21.44 32.37 -11.65
C ALA A 76 -21.92 33.78 -11.26
N ARG A 77 -22.59 33.92 -10.11
CA ARG A 77 -23.03 35.23 -9.59
C ARG A 77 -21.87 36.19 -9.33
N ALA A 78 -20.79 35.72 -8.72
CA ALA A 78 -19.60 36.53 -8.48
C ALA A 78 -18.97 37.00 -9.81
N SER A 79 -18.89 36.11 -10.81
CA SER A 79 -18.38 36.45 -12.14
C SER A 79 -19.26 37.48 -12.85
N GLU A 80 -20.58 37.35 -12.76
CA GLU A 80 -21.52 38.31 -13.36
C GLU A 80 -21.39 39.68 -12.68
N ALA A 81 -21.34 39.73 -11.35
CA ALA A 81 -21.17 40.97 -10.60
C ALA A 81 -19.83 41.66 -10.92
N ALA A 82 -18.75 40.90 -11.06
CA ALA A 82 -17.45 41.40 -11.49
C ALA A 82 -17.50 41.98 -12.91
N LEU A 83 -18.12 41.26 -13.86
CA LEU A 83 -18.30 41.74 -15.24
C LEU A 83 -19.18 42.99 -15.31
N GLN A 84 -20.26 43.06 -14.53
CA GLN A 84 -21.10 44.25 -14.45
C GLN A 84 -20.31 45.46 -13.91
N THR A 85 -19.47 45.25 -12.90
CA THR A 85 -18.60 46.29 -12.33
C THR A 85 -17.60 46.81 -13.37
N LEU A 86 -16.95 45.91 -14.12
CA LEU A 86 -16.03 46.27 -15.21
C LEU A 86 -16.76 47.04 -16.32
N ARG A 87 -17.95 46.58 -16.73
CA ARG A 87 -18.79 47.26 -17.73
C ARG A 87 -19.17 48.68 -17.27
N ARG A 88 -19.53 48.86 -15.99
CA ARG A 88 -19.85 50.18 -15.41
C ARG A 88 -18.62 51.10 -15.43
N ARG A 89 -17.46 50.62 -14.98
CA ARG A 89 -16.20 51.38 -15.03
C ARG A 89 -15.84 51.80 -16.45
N ARG A 90 -15.94 50.89 -17.42
CA ARG A 90 -15.65 51.18 -18.83
C ARG A 90 -16.60 52.24 -19.41
N ARG A 91 -17.90 52.18 -19.08
CA ARG A 91 -18.87 53.21 -19.48
C ARG A 91 -18.55 54.58 -18.86
N GLN A 92 -18.20 54.63 -17.59
CA GLN A 92 -17.78 55.87 -16.91
C GLN A 92 -16.52 56.46 -17.53
N GLN A 93 -15.51 55.63 -17.81
CA GLN A 93 -14.28 56.06 -18.49
C GLN A 93 -14.58 56.60 -19.90
N GLN A 94 -15.45 55.95 -20.67
CA GLN A 94 -15.85 56.43 -21.99
C GLN A 94 -16.61 57.77 -21.93
N GLN A 95 -17.48 57.96 -20.93
CA GLN A 95 -18.17 59.25 -20.72
C GLN A 95 -17.17 60.34 -20.32
N GLN A 96 -16.23 60.06 -19.43
CA GLN A 96 -15.16 60.99 -19.06
C GLN A 96 -14.24 61.32 -20.25
N GLN A 97 -13.92 60.34 -21.10
CA GLN A 97 -13.13 60.58 -22.31
C GLN A 97 -13.87 61.45 -23.31
N ARG A 98 -15.17 61.24 -23.52
CA ARG A 98 -15.99 62.10 -24.40
C ARG A 98 -16.06 63.55 -23.89
N GLN A 99 -16.23 63.73 -22.57
CA GLN A 99 -16.23 65.06 -21.95
C GLN A 99 -14.85 65.73 -22.00
N ARG A 100 -13.76 64.96 -21.93
CA ARG A 100 -12.39 65.48 -22.11
C ARG A 100 -12.11 65.84 -23.56
N GLN A 101 -12.59 65.05 -24.52
CA GLN A 101 -12.45 65.32 -25.96
C GLN A 101 -13.14 66.61 -26.42
N GLU A 102 -14.23 67.04 -25.76
CA GLU A 102 -14.83 68.37 -26.00
C GLU A 102 -13.98 69.54 -25.46
N HIS A 103 -12.92 69.26 -24.69
CA HIS A 103 -11.99 70.23 -24.11
C HIS A 103 -10.52 70.00 -24.54
N ASP A 104 -10.25 69.20 -25.57
CA ASP A 104 -8.89 68.79 -25.91
C ASP A 104 -8.01 69.95 -26.42
N THR A 105 -7.18 70.47 -25.52
CA THR A 105 -5.75 70.57 -25.83
C THR A 105 -5.18 69.14 -25.87
N PRO A 106 -4.42 68.76 -26.91
CA PRO A 106 -3.76 67.45 -26.92
C PRO A 106 -2.89 67.37 -25.67
N SER A 107 -3.21 66.41 -24.80
CA SER A 107 -2.50 66.28 -23.53
C SER A 107 -1.04 66.00 -23.84
N LEU A 108 -0.15 66.94 -23.47
CA LEU A 108 1.30 66.86 -23.60
C LEU A 108 1.89 65.48 -23.17
N SER A 109 1.17 64.81 -22.27
CA SER A 109 1.41 63.43 -21.84
C SER A 109 1.39 62.40 -22.96
N MET A 110 0.44 62.45 -23.90
CA MET A 110 0.35 61.49 -25.01
C MET A 110 1.48 61.72 -26.03
N ASP A 111 1.80 62.98 -26.33
CA ASP A 111 2.91 63.32 -27.23
C ASP A 111 4.27 62.96 -26.61
N LEU A 112 4.43 63.14 -25.30
CA LEU A 112 5.61 62.71 -24.55
C LEU A 112 5.74 61.18 -24.54
N LEU A 113 4.65 60.45 -24.28
CA LEU A 113 4.64 58.98 -24.34
C LEU A 113 4.98 58.47 -25.74
N ALA A 114 4.41 59.07 -26.78
CA ALA A 114 4.72 58.72 -28.15
C ALA A 114 6.18 59.01 -28.50
N SER A 115 6.75 60.11 -28.01
CA SER A 115 8.17 60.44 -28.19
C SER A 115 9.08 59.44 -27.46
N ILE A 116 8.77 59.11 -26.21
CA ILE A 116 9.51 58.08 -25.44
C ILE A 116 9.44 56.73 -26.15
N GLN A 117 8.28 56.35 -26.69
CA GLN A 117 8.12 55.08 -27.41
C GLN A 117 8.94 55.03 -28.71
N ARG A 118 9.10 56.16 -29.40
CA ARG A 118 9.93 56.27 -30.61
C ARG A 118 11.41 56.20 -30.30
N GLU A 119 11.86 56.86 -29.23
CA GLU A 119 13.26 56.90 -28.80
C GLU A 119 13.69 55.65 -28.01
N LEU A 120 12.76 54.75 -27.66
CA LEU A 120 13.10 53.54 -26.92
C LEU A 120 13.89 52.56 -27.81
N PRO A 121 15.09 52.10 -27.38
CA PRO A 121 15.84 51.09 -28.10
C PRO A 121 15.09 49.76 -28.17
N GLN A 122 15.44 48.91 -29.12
CA GLN A 122 14.78 47.63 -29.34
C GLN A 122 14.81 46.74 -28.08
N GLU A 123 15.94 46.69 -27.38
CA GLU A 123 16.10 45.99 -26.11
C GLU A 123 15.10 46.47 -25.04
N GLY A 124 14.82 47.78 -25.00
CA GLY A 124 13.84 48.34 -24.07
C GLY A 124 12.41 47.95 -24.43
N ARG A 125 12.09 47.83 -25.73
CA ARG A 125 10.77 47.35 -26.19
C ARG A 125 10.58 45.89 -25.82
N ASP A 126 11.57 45.06 -26.11
CA ASP A 126 11.55 43.62 -25.82
C ASP A 126 11.42 43.37 -24.30
N ALA A 127 12.13 44.14 -23.47
CA ALA A 127 12.03 44.06 -22.02
C ALA A 127 10.65 44.44 -21.48
N LEU A 128 10.03 45.51 -22.03
CA LEU A 128 8.68 45.92 -21.64
C LEU A 128 7.62 44.89 -22.09
N GLU A 129 7.78 44.32 -23.28
CA GLU A 129 6.90 43.25 -23.76
C GLU A 129 7.01 41.99 -22.90
N ALA A 130 8.23 41.58 -22.54
CA ALA A 130 8.47 40.48 -21.62
C ALA A 130 7.83 40.73 -20.25
N LEU A 131 8.00 41.93 -19.68
CA LEU A 131 7.36 42.30 -18.40
C LEU A 131 5.83 42.31 -18.50
N ALA A 132 5.26 42.82 -19.60
CA ALA A 132 3.83 42.80 -19.84
C ALA A 132 3.30 41.35 -19.92
N ASN A 133 4.01 40.48 -20.63
CA ASN A 133 3.67 39.06 -20.71
C ASN A 133 3.70 38.37 -19.35
N VAL A 134 4.73 38.60 -18.54
CA VAL A 134 4.82 38.05 -17.17
C VAL A 134 3.72 38.61 -16.27
N ALA A 135 3.41 39.91 -16.37
CA ALA A 135 2.31 40.53 -15.61
C ALA A 135 0.95 39.94 -15.98
N VAL A 136 0.70 39.67 -17.27
CA VAL A 136 -0.54 39.03 -17.75
C VAL A 136 -0.63 37.58 -17.27
N GLN A 137 0.44 36.81 -17.41
CA GLN A 137 0.48 35.40 -16.97
C GLN A 137 0.33 35.26 -15.45
N SER A 138 0.90 36.19 -14.68
CA SER A 138 0.75 36.24 -13.22
C SER A 138 -0.59 36.83 -12.75
N GLY A 139 -1.44 37.32 -13.66
CA GLY A 139 -2.72 37.94 -13.33
C GLY A 139 -2.61 39.27 -12.58
N ALA A 140 -1.42 39.89 -12.55
CA ALA A 140 -1.14 41.11 -11.81
C ALA A 140 -1.08 42.31 -12.76
N SER A 141 -2.20 43.04 -12.91
CA SER A 141 -2.20 44.28 -13.72
C SER A 141 -1.43 45.38 -12.99
N LEU A 142 -0.43 45.99 -13.64
CA LEU A 142 0.44 47.04 -13.09
C LEU A 142 1.32 46.62 -11.90
N ALA A 143 1.80 45.37 -11.86
CA ALA A 143 2.81 44.98 -10.88
C ALA A 143 4.13 45.73 -11.11
N ALA A 144 4.77 46.16 -10.03
CA ALA A 144 6.13 46.68 -10.10
C ALA A 144 7.08 45.54 -10.55
N PRO A 145 8.12 45.83 -11.36
CA PRO A 145 9.05 44.80 -11.83
C PRO A 145 9.68 43.98 -10.69
N GLN A 146 9.89 44.61 -9.52
CA GLN A 146 10.43 43.93 -8.34
C GLN A 146 9.47 42.88 -7.77
N ASP A 147 8.16 43.12 -7.84
CA ASP A 147 7.16 42.19 -7.34
C ASP A 147 7.01 40.99 -8.29
N LEU A 148 7.07 41.24 -9.61
CA LEU A 148 7.13 40.18 -10.63
C LEU A 148 8.37 39.30 -10.45
N ALA A 149 9.54 39.90 -10.21
CA ALA A 149 10.78 39.17 -9.97
C ALA A 149 10.69 38.30 -8.70
N ARG A 150 10.14 38.81 -7.60
CA ARG A 150 9.92 38.02 -6.37
C ARG A 150 8.95 36.86 -6.61
N GLY A 151 7.86 37.11 -7.35
CA GLY A 151 6.92 36.08 -7.74
C GLY A 151 7.58 34.98 -8.57
N PHE A 152 8.42 35.35 -9.53
CA PHE A 152 9.17 34.40 -10.36
C PHE A 152 10.14 33.54 -9.52
N VAL A 153 10.94 34.15 -8.64
CA VAL A 153 11.87 33.40 -7.75
C VAL A 153 11.10 32.45 -6.84
N ARG A 154 9.95 32.89 -6.31
CA ARG A 154 9.08 32.03 -5.50
C ARG A 154 8.55 30.84 -6.31
N LEU A 155 8.05 31.07 -7.53
CA LEU A 155 7.56 30.00 -8.40
C LEU A 155 8.69 29.01 -8.76
N GLN A 156 9.90 29.50 -8.98
CA GLN A 156 11.07 28.63 -9.20
C GLN A 156 11.40 27.78 -7.98
N ALA A 157 11.32 28.35 -6.78
CA ALA A 157 11.51 27.59 -5.54
C ALA A 157 10.41 26.51 -5.37
N GLU A 158 9.14 26.88 -5.57
CA GLU A 158 8.01 25.95 -5.51
C GLU A 158 8.17 24.82 -6.55
N LEU A 159 8.58 25.14 -7.77
CA LEU A 159 8.86 24.14 -8.81
C LEU A 159 9.95 23.15 -8.38
N ALA A 160 11.10 23.66 -7.92
CA ALA A 160 12.21 22.81 -7.48
C ALA A 160 11.82 21.93 -6.28
N GLU A 161 11.04 22.45 -5.34
CA GLU A 161 10.50 21.66 -4.22
C GLU A 161 9.59 20.53 -4.70
N THR A 162 8.72 20.80 -5.68
CA THR A 162 7.83 19.76 -6.24
C THR A 162 8.61 18.69 -7.01
N GLU A 163 9.63 19.07 -7.79
CA GLU A 163 10.50 18.11 -8.50
C GLU A 163 11.26 17.22 -7.51
N LEU A 164 11.77 17.81 -6.43
CA LEU A 164 12.41 17.05 -5.36
C LEU A 164 11.41 16.09 -4.70
N MET A 165 10.18 16.53 -4.41
CA MET A 165 9.15 15.68 -3.83
C MET A 165 8.80 14.50 -4.75
N ILE A 166 8.69 14.73 -6.06
CA ILE A 166 8.45 13.67 -7.06
C ILE A 166 9.57 12.64 -7.03
N SER A 167 10.83 13.09 -7.07
CA SER A 167 11.98 12.16 -7.03
C SER A 167 12.02 11.32 -5.75
N ARG A 168 11.64 11.91 -4.60
CA ARG A 168 11.53 11.21 -3.31
C ARG A 168 10.41 10.19 -3.32
N LEU A 169 9.25 10.54 -3.87
CA LEU A 169 8.10 9.63 -3.99
C LEU A 169 8.45 8.44 -4.89
N ASP A 170 9.17 8.66 -5.99
CA ASP A 170 9.62 7.58 -6.87
C ASP A 170 10.57 6.61 -6.16
N LEU A 171 11.49 7.11 -5.32
CA LEU A 171 12.36 6.26 -4.50
C LEU A 171 11.56 5.42 -3.51
N LEU A 172 10.59 6.04 -2.82
CA LEU A 172 9.74 5.34 -1.86
C LEU A 172 8.88 4.28 -2.55
N ARG A 173 8.29 4.61 -3.70
CA ARG A 173 7.53 3.67 -4.52
C ARG A 173 8.36 2.46 -4.89
N ARG A 174 9.57 2.66 -5.43
CA ARG A 174 10.48 1.56 -5.77
C ARG A 174 10.86 0.72 -4.56
N HIS A 175 10.98 1.32 -3.39
CA HIS A 175 11.24 0.57 -2.16
C HIS A 175 10.04 -0.29 -1.75
N VAL A 176 8.84 0.29 -1.73
CA VAL A 176 7.60 -0.45 -1.42
C VAL A 176 7.36 -1.58 -2.43
N ASP A 177 7.58 -1.35 -3.72
CA ASP A 177 7.44 -2.37 -4.76
C ASP A 177 8.44 -3.53 -4.54
N ARG A 178 9.67 -3.23 -4.12
CA ARG A 178 10.67 -4.25 -3.76
C ARG A 178 10.25 -5.05 -2.53
N GLU A 179 9.84 -4.38 -1.45
CA GLU A 179 9.39 -5.05 -0.22
C GLU A 179 8.14 -5.91 -0.47
N ALA A 180 7.21 -5.42 -1.28
CA ALA A 180 6.04 -6.19 -1.70
C ALA A 180 6.43 -7.42 -2.50
N GLY A 181 7.40 -7.30 -3.43
CA GLY A 181 7.96 -8.44 -4.16
C GLY A 181 8.57 -9.48 -3.23
N LEU A 182 9.40 -9.05 -2.29
CA LEU A 182 10.03 -9.93 -1.28
C LEU A 182 8.97 -10.63 -0.41
N ALA A 183 7.93 -9.92 0.02
CA ALA A 183 6.84 -10.50 0.80
C ALA A 183 6.04 -11.55 -0.01
N VAL A 184 5.78 -11.29 -1.29
CA VAL A 184 5.13 -12.25 -2.19
C VAL A 184 5.99 -13.50 -2.38
N ASP A 185 7.29 -13.34 -2.58
CA ASP A 185 8.22 -14.47 -2.74
C ASP A 185 8.34 -15.29 -1.45
N ALA A 186 8.41 -14.64 -0.28
CA ALA A 186 8.39 -15.30 1.03
C ALA A 186 7.10 -16.10 1.24
N LEU A 187 5.95 -15.52 0.89
CA LEU A 187 4.65 -16.16 1.01
C LEU A 187 4.53 -17.38 0.08
N ARG A 188 5.04 -17.28 -1.16
CA ARG A 188 5.16 -18.43 -2.07
C ARG A 188 6.08 -19.51 -1.51
N ALA A 189 7.19 -19.14 -0.90
CA ALA A 189 8.11 -20.08 -0.27
C ALA A 189 7.43 -20.83 0.89
N TRP A 190 6.66 -20.14 1.74
CA TRP A 190 5.91 -20.78 2.83
C TRP A 190 4.73 -21.63 2.37
N GLN A 191 4.11 -21.28 1.25
CA GLN A 191 3.04 -22.09 0.65
C GLN A 191 3.57 -23.29 -0.14
N SER A 192 4.89 -23.37 -0.35
CA SER A 192 5.52 -24.51 -1.02
C SER A 192 5.34 -25.80 -0.22
N ASP A 193 5.37 -26.93 -0.92
CA ASP A 193 5.16 -28.26 -0.34
C ASP A 193 6.21 -28.64 0.72
N ARG A 194 7.31 -27.87 0.86
CA ARG A 194 8.32 -28.04 1.91
C ARG A 194 7.81 -27.70 3.30
N PHE A 195 6.82 -26.82 3.41
CA PHE A 195 6.25 -26.38 4.69
C PHE A 195 4.83 -26.91 4.91
N LYS A 196 4.31 -27.72 3.99
CA LYS A 196 3.06 -28.45 4.21
C LYS A 196 3.34 -29.67 5.08
N PRO A 197 2.54 -29.93 6.14
CA PRO A 197 2.66 -31.18 6.86
C PRO A 197 2.39 -32.33 5.90
N LEU A 198 3.20 -33.41 5.97
CA LEU A 198 2.94 -34.60 5.16
C LEU A 198 1.50 -35.06 5.40
N PRO A 199 0.75 -35.46 4.34
CA PRO A 199 -0.69 -35.71 4.43
C PRO A 199 -1.07 -36.83 5.42
N ASP A 200 -0.11 -37.67 5.80
CA ASP A 200 -0.30 -38.79 6.73
C ASP A 200 0.41 -38.58 8.08
N ALA A 201 1.06 -37.42 8.29
CA ALA A 201 1.86 -37.16 9.50
C ALA A 201 1.02 -37.26 10.79
N ALA A 202 -0.23 -36.78 10.76
CA ALA A 202 -1.12 -36.86 11.92
C ALA A 202 -1.51 -38.31 12.25
N ARG A 203 -1.77 -39.13 11.23
CA ARG A 203 -2.09 -40.56 11.40
C ARG A 203 -0.88 -41.32 11.92
N GLN A 204 0.29 -41.09 11.34
CA GLN A 204 1.55 -41.69 11.79
C GLN A 204 1.88 -41.28 13.23
N ASN A 205 1.65 -40.03 13.62
CA ASN A 205 1.84 -39.58 15.00
C ASN A 205 0.90 -40.32 15.97
N LEU A 206 -0.38 -40.49 15.61
CA LEU A 206 -1.34 -41.24 16.42
C LEU A 206 -0.96 -42.72 16.53
N ASP A 207 -0.51 -43.34 15.45
CA ASP A 207 -0.07 -44.73 15.45
C ASP A 207 1.20 -44.92 16.28
N LEU A 208 2.16 -43.98 16.20
CA LEU A 208 3.33 -43.95 17.08
C LEU A 208 2.93 -43.76 18.54
N GLN A 209 2.03 -42.84 18.86
CA GLN A 209 1.53 -42.66 20.23
C GLN A 209 0.86 -43.92 20.79
N ARG A 210 0.07 -44.62 19.98
CA ARG A 210 -0.54 -45.90 20.36
C ARG A 210 0.52 -46.98 20.61
N LYS A 211 1.51 -47.10 19.72
CA LYS A 211 2.64 -48.02 19.89
C LYS A 211 3.45 -47.70 21.15
N THR A 212 3.76 -46.43 21.40
CA THR A 212 4.48 -45.99 22.60
C THR A 212 3.69 -46.30 23.86
N LYS A 213 2.37 -46.07 23.87
CA LYS A 213 1.52 -46.45 25.02
C LYS A 213 1.50 -47.96 25.24
N ALA A 214 1.41 -48.75 24.17
CA ALA A 214 1.44 -50.21 24.26
C ALA A 214 2.80 -50.72 24.78
N MET A 215 3.91 -50.22 24.24
CA MET A 215 5.25 -50.55 24.73
C MET A 215 5.47 -50.08 26.17
N HIS A 216 4.95 -48.91 26.55
CA HIS A 216 5.03 -48.43 27.93
C HIS A 216 4.27 -49.34 28.89
N ALA A 217 3.07 -49.79 28.52
CA ALA A 217 2.32 -50.77 29.29
C ALA A 217 3.10 -52.10 29.41
N GLN A 218 3.69 -52.59 28.32
CA GLN A 218 4.55 -53.77 28.35
C GLN A 218 5.79 -53.59 29.22
N LEU A 219 6.41 -52.41 29.21
CA LEU A 219 7.57 -52.11 30.07
C LEU A 219 7.18 -52.08 31.55
N VAL A 220 6.00 -51.55 31.89
CA VAL A 220 5.46 -51.60 33.26
C VAL A 220 5.18 -53.04 33.65
N ASP A 221 4.52 -53.83 32.79
CA ASP A 221 4.26 -55.25 33.05
C ASP A 221 5.56 -56.06 33.22
N LEU A 222 6.58 -55.80 32.40
CA LEU A 222 7.89 -56.44 32.51
C LEU A 222 8.64 -55.99 33.76
N ARG A 223 8.57 -54.70 34.12
CA ARG A 223 9.14 -54.18 35.36
C ARG A 223 8.47 -54.78 36.60
N ASP A 224 7.16 -54.98 36.55
CA ASP A 224 6.39 -55.57 37.64
C ASP A 224 6.58 -57.10 37.71
N ARG A 225 6.96 -57.75 36.59
CA ARG A 225 7.40 -59.16 36.54
C ARG A 225 8.89 -59.37 36.84
N ALA A 226 9.73 -58.35 36.73
CA ALA A 226 11.14 -58.41 37.06
C ALA A 226 11.43 -58.93 38.49
N PRO A 227 10.69 -58.55 39.56
CA PRO A 227 10.91 -59.14 40.88
C PRO A 227 10.53 -60.62 40.97
N VAL A 228 9.67 -61.14 40.07
CA VAL A 228 9.31 -62.56 40.00
C VAL A 228 10.38 -63.36 39.24
N ALA A 229 10.96 -62.79 38.18
CA ALA A 229 12.05 -63.42 37.43
C ALA A 229 13.40 -63.39 38.19
N ALA A 230 13.67 -62.32 38.93
CA ALA A 230 14.86 -62.17 39.78
C ALA A 230 14.92 -63.20 40.94
N GLN A 231 13.80 -63.80 41.31
CA GLN A 231 13.75 -64.86 42.32
C GLN A 231 14.03 -66.26 41.76
N THR A 232 14.06 -66.44 40.43
CA THR A 232 14.19 -67.77 39.79
C THR A 232 15.46 -67.97 38.95
N GLN A 233 16.30 -66.95 38.77
CA GLN A 233 17.55 -67.11 38.03
C GLN A 233 18.72 -67.41 38.97
N HIS A 234 18.98 -68.70 39.18
CA HIS A 234 20.33 -69.13 39.51
C HIS A 234 21.19 -68.88 38.25
N LEU A 235 21.84 -67.72 38.19
CA LEU A 235 22.89 -67.41 37.21
C LEU A 235 23.93 -68.54 37.29
N THR A 236 23.89 -69.42 36.30
CA THR A 236 24.84 -70.52 36.20
C THR A 236 26.09 -69.97 35.50
N ILE A 237 27.28 -70.43 35.88
CA ILE A 237 28.56 -69.95 35.33
C ILE A 237 28.59 -69.96 33.79
N GLY A 238 27.84 -70.87 33.16
CA GLY A 238 27.70 -70.93 31.70
C GLY A 238 26.91 -69.78 31.06
N ASP A 239 26.00 -69.13 31.80
CA ASP A 239 25.27 -67.95 31.31
C ASP A 239 26.13 -66.70 31.42
N ALA A 240 26.94 -66.58 32.49
CA ALA A 240 27.95 -65.53 32.62
C ALA A 240 29.02 -65.63 31.51
N ALA A 241 29.45 -66.85 31.16
CA ALA A 241 30.40 -67.07 30.06
C ALA A 241 29.80 -66.70 28.69
N ARG A 242 28.49 -66.92 28.48
CA ARG A 242 27.81 -66.49 27.25
C ARG A 242 27.66 -64.98 27.18
N GLU A 243 27.26 -64.34 28.28
CA GLU A 243 27.20 -62.88 28.35
C GLU A 243 28.59 -62.25 28.13
N GLU A 244 29.65 -62.85 28.67
CA GLU A 244 31.03 -62.42 28.40
C GLU A 244 31.37 -62.53 26.90
N GLN A 245 30.99 -63.65 26.26
CA GLN A 245 31.17 -63.83 24.81
C GLN A 245 30.39 -62.77 24.01
N ASP A 246 29.13 -62.52 24.35
CA ASP A 246 28.27 -61.56 23.66
C ASP A 246 28.80 -60.11 23.84
N ILE A 247 29.34 -59.78 25.01
CA ILE A 247 29.99 -58.48 25.26
C ILE A 247 31.26 -58.34 24.43
N LEU A 248 32.07 -59.39 24.32
CA LEU A 248 33.28 -59.37 23.50
C LEU A 248 32.93 -59.20 22.00
N ASP A 249 31.87 -59.86 21.53
CA ASP A 249 31.39 -59.70 20.15
C ASP A 249 30.84 -58.28 19.90
N LEU A 250 30.13 -57.71 20.86
CA LEU A 250 29.64 -56.32 20.78
C LEU A 250 30.79 -55.30 20.80
N LEU A 251 31.83 -55.53 21.59
CA LEU A 251 33.02 -54.69 21.61
C LEU A 251 33.75 -54.74 20.28
N ALA A 252 33.94 -55.93 19.70
CA ALA A 252 34.54 -56.08 18.37
C ALA A 252 33.72 -55.37 17.28
N CYS A 253 32.39 -55.45 17.35
CA CYS A 253 31.50 -54.75 16.43
C CYS A 253 31.54 -53.22 16.63
N SER A 254 31.67 -52.75 17.87
CA SER A 254 31.86 -51.34 18.19
C SER A 254 33.20 -50.82 17.65
N GLU A 255 34.29 -51.58 17.79
CA GLU A 255 35.59 -51.24 17.22
C GLU A 255 35.54 -51.19 15.68
N GLU A 256 34.83 -52.12 15.02
CA GLU A 256 34.63 -52.06 13.57
C GLU A 256 33.82 -50.83 13.15
N LEU A 257 32.77 -50.48 13.90
CA LEU A 257 31.97 -49.29 13.65
C LEU A 257 32.75 -48.00 13.90
N GLU A 258 33.58 -47.95 14.95
CA GLU A 258 34.47 -46.84 15.22
C GLU A 258 35.54 -46.69 14.14
N ALA A 259 36.13 -47.79 13.66
CA ALA A 259 37.06 -47.77 12.53
C ALA A 259 36.37 -47.21 11.27
N ARG A 260 35.15 -47.66 10.97
CA ARG A 260 34.35 -47.12 9.85
C ARG A 260 34.03 -45.64 10.06
N ILE A 261 33.65 -45.22 11.26
CA ILE A 261 33.39 -43.80 11.56
C ILE A 261 34.66 -42.96 11.43
N ASN A 262 35.82 -43.50 11.81
CA ASN A 262 37.10 -42.81 11.71
C ASN A 262 37.56 -42.66 10.24
N ASP A 263 37.24 -43.65 9.38
CA ASP A 263 37.39 -43.52 7.92
C ASP A 263 36.52 -42.38 7.36
N PHE A 264 35.32 -42.16 7.92
CA PHE A 264 34.48 -41.00 7.62
C PHE A 264 34.90 -39.71 8.36
N GLY A 265 35.66 -39.81 9.45
CA GLY A 265 36.16 -38.70 10.26
C GLY A 265 37.25 -37.87 9.58
N ARG A 266 37.76 -38.33 8.43
CA ARG A 266 38.58 -37.51 7.52
C ARG A 266 37.75 -36.60 6.60
N LEU A 267 36.42 -36.70 6.62
CA LEU A 267 35.56 -35.68 6.04
C LEU A 267 35.21 -34.65 7.13
N PRO A 268 35.37 -33.33 6.86
CA PRO A 268 34.95 -32.29 7.79
C PRO A 268 33.46 -32.48 8.11
N TYR A 269 33.18 -32.65 9.41
CA TYR A 269 31.83 -32.88 9.95
C TYR A 269 30.85 -31.72 9.65
N ASP A 270 31.39 -30.56 9.31
CA ASP A 270 30.60 -29.40 8.88
C ASP A 270 30.75 -29.14 7.38
N ALA A 271 29.64 -29.24 6.65
CA ALA A 271 29.55 -28.86 5.25
C ALA A 271 29.85 -27.35 5.04
N GLY A 272 29.80 -26.54 6.10
CA GLY A 272 30.23 -25.15 6.11
C GLY A 272 31.74 -24.97 5.96
N ASP A 273 32.54 -25.71 6.73
CA ASP A 273 34.01 -25.60 6.70
C ASP A 273 34.60 -26.10 5.37
N ALA A 274 34.04 -27.18 4.82
CA ALA A 274 34.42 -27.68 3.50
C ALA A 274 34.15 -26.64 2.38
N LYS A 275 33.04 -25.90 2.48
CA LYS A 275 32.73 -24.82 1.54
C LYS A 275 33.68 -23.64 1.74
N ALA A 276 34.00 -23.28 2.98
CA ALA A 276 34.94 -22.21 3.28
C ALA A 276 36.33 -22.50 2.71
N GLU A 277 36.81 -23.74 2.84
CA GLU A 277 38.11 -24.15 2.28
C GLU A 277 38.10 -24.13 0.75
N VAL A 278 37.05 -24.66 0.11
CA VAL A 278 36.88 -24.61 -1.36
C VAL A 278 36.80 -23.17 -1.87
N ASP A 279 36.10 -22.28 -1.17
CA ASP A 279 36.00 -20.87 -1.57
C ASP A 279 37.32 -20.13 -1.35
N SER A 280 38.12 -20.52 -0.35
CA SER A 280 39.49 -20.01 -0.16
C SER A 280 40.43 -20.44 -1.29
N LEU A 281 40.36 -21.70 -1.74
CA LEU A 281 41.17 -22.20 -2.84
C LEU A 281 40.74 -21.58 -4.18
N ARG A 282 39.44 -21.35 -4.36
CA ARG A 282 38.91 -20.62 -5.53
C ARG A 282 39.33 -19.15 -5.54
N SER A 283 39.40 -18.50 -4.39
CA SER A 283 39.89 -17.11 -4.32
C SER A 283 41.38 -17.04 -4.62
N GLN A 284 42.19 -17.99 -4.14
CA GLN A 284 43.61 -18.11 -4.48
C GLN A 284 43.82 -18.39 -5.97
N LEU A 285 43.04 -19.28 -6.61
CA LEU A 285 43.11 -19.51 -8.05
C LEU A 285 42.72 -18.28 -8.88
N ARG A 286 41.71 -17.53 -8.44
CA ARG A 286 41.35 -16.25 -9.07
C ARG A 286 42.46 -15.21 -8.94
N HIS A 287 43.13 -15.17 -7.79
CA HIS A 287 44.26 -14.27 -7.60
C HIS A 287 45.45 -14.66 -8.50
N LEU A 288 45.78 -15.94 -8.60
CA LEU A 288 46.86 -16.42 -9.46
C LEU A 288 46.56 -16.24 -10.95
N SER A 289 45.30 -16.43 -11.38
CA SER A 289 44.91 -16.14 -12.78
C SER A 289 44.99 -14.65 -13.09
N LEU A 290 44.56 -13.77 -12.19
CA LEU A 290 44.75 -12.32 -12.36
C LEU A 290 46.22 -11.91 -12.41
N GLN A 291 47.09 -12.58 -11.64
CA GLN A 291 48.53 -12.35 -11.70
C GLN A 291 49.15 -12.85 -13.01
N LEU A 292 48.65 -13.95 -13.57
CA LEU A 292 49.07 -14.45 -14.89
C LEU A 292 48.62 -13.51 -16.01
N ASP A 293 47.37 -13.04 -15.98
CA ASP A 293 46.83 -12.09 -16.97
C ASP A 293 47.54 -10.72 -16.92
N ALA A 294 48.05 -10.31 -15.75
CA ALA A 294 48.83 -9.09 -15.60
C ALA A 294 50.30 -9.23 -16.06
N LEU A 295 50.78 -10.47 -16.27
CA LEU A 295 52.14 -10.77 -16.74
C LEU A 295 52.20 -11.14 -18.24
N SER A 296 51.05 -11.16 -18.92
CA SER A 296 50.90 -11.35 -20.37
C SER A 296 50.51 -10.05 -21.09
#